data_AF-A0A9N7MPH8-F1
#
_entry.id   AF-A0A9N7MPH8-F1
#
_cell.length_a   1.000
_cell.length_b   1.000
_cell.length_c   1.000
_cell.angle_alpha   90.00
_cell.angle_beta   90.00
_cell.angle_gamma   90.00
#
_symmetry.space_group_name_H-M   'P 1'
#
loop_
_entity.id
_entity.type
_entity.pdbx_description
1 polymer ?
#
loop_
_entity_poly.entity_id
_entity_poly.type
_entity_poly.pdbx_seq_one_letter_code
_entity_poly.pdbx_strand_id
1 'polypeptide(L)'
;ESTDDKERCDPEDNDAAVTFTDEDLMLGSKPHNRPLFVTGYTREKKVNRILIDGGSTVNILSLRTLKELEVPTDELSNSRLMIQGFNQGGQRALGIIIL
;
A
#
# COMPACT_ATOMS: atom_id res chain seq x y z
N GLU A 1 -42.08 -32.68 10.51
CA GLU A 1 -41.12 -32.70 11.63
C GLU A 1 -39.84 -33.35 11.13
N SER A 2 -38.82 -32.53 10.95
CA SER A 2 -37.38 -32.88 10.89
C SER A 2 -36.67 -31.63 10.36
N THR A 3 -35.95 -30.96 11.25
CA THR A 3 -35.15 -29.76 11.00
C THR A 3 -33.90 -30.15 10.21
N ASP A 4 -33.69 -29.54 9.05
CA ASP A 4 -32.39 -29.52 8.39
C ASP A 4 -31.48 -28.57 9.17
N ASP A 5 -30.51 -29.14 9.87
CA ASP A 5 -29.44 -28.42 10.53
C ASP A 5 -28.58 -27.72 9.47
N LYS A 6 -28.83 -26.41 9.27
CA LYS A 6 -27.88 -25.53 8.59
C LYS A 6 -26.64 -25.46 9.46
N GLU A 7 -25.59 -26.13 9.02
CA GLU A 7 -24.22 -25.88 9.43
C GLU A 7 -23.97 -24.38 9.31
N ARG A 8 -23.93 -23.73 10.48
CA ARG A 8 -23.66 -22.31 10.62
C ARG A 8 -22.17 -22.17 10.39
N CYS A 9 -21.77 -21.77 9.18
CA CYS A 9 -20.47 -21.16 9.00
C CYS A 9 -20.48 -19.88 9.83
N ASP A 10 -19.90 -19.95 11.02
CA ASP A 10 -19.53 -18.75 11.76
C ASP A 10 -18.67 -17.90 10.82
N PRO A 11 -18.94 -16.59 10.68
CA PRO A 11 -18.05 -15.71 9.94
C PRO A 11 -16.79 -15.53 10.80
N GLU A 12 -15.94 -16.54 10.78
CA GLU A 12 -14.54 -16.41 11.17
C GLU A 12 -13.84 -15.49 10.17
N ASP A 13 -12.91 -14.73 10.76
CA ASP A 13 -11.97 -13.82 10.12
C ASP A 13 -12.58 -12.56 9.52
N ASN A 14 -12.76 -11.58 10.41
CA ASN A 14 -12.82 -10.18 10.05
C ASN A 14 -11.43 -9.79 9.54
N ASP A 15 -11.10 -10.21 8.32
CA ASP A 15 -10.01 -9.66 7.54
C ASP A 15 -10.34 -8.17 7.46
N ALA A 16 -9.65 -7.37 8.28
CA ALA A 16 -9.97 -5.96 8.52
C ALA A 16 -9.59 -5.15 7.28
N ALA A 17 -10.30 -5.41 6.20
CA ALA A 17 -10.18 -4.71 4.94
C ALA A 17 -10.60 -3.27 5.19
N VAL A 18 -9.71 -2.34 4.87
CA VAL A 18 -10.04 -0.92 4.86
C VAL A 18 -11.00 -0.68 3.70
N THR A 19 -12.29 -0.74 3.98
CA THR A 19 -13.37 -0.49 3.02
C THR A 19 -13.93 0.91 3.21
N PHE A 20 -14.24 1.59 2.10
CA PHE A 20 -14.96 2.86 2.11
C PHE A 20 -16.44 2.59 1.88
N THR A 21 -17.31 3.25 2.63
CA THR A 21 -18.77 3.15 2.46
C THR A 21 -19.34 4.45 1.89
N ASP A 22 -20.62 4.44 1.52
CA ASP A 22 -21.31 5.64 1.03
C ASP A 22 -21.35 6.75 2.10
N GLU A 23 -21.30 6.38 3.37
CA GLU A 23 -21.17 7.30 4.49
C GLU A 23 -19.84 8.05 4.53
N ASP A 24 -18.76 7.54 3.90
CA ASP A 24 -17.47 8.24 3.82
C ASP A 24 -17.45 9.34 2.75
N LEU A 25 -18.51 9.45 1.93
CA LEU A 25 -18.66 10.43 0.85
C LEU A 25 -19.05 11.84 1.34
N MET A 26 -18.81 12.16 2.63
CA MET A 26 -19.25 13.39 3.32
C MET A 26 -18.83 14.71 2.66
N LEU A 27 -17.85 14.69 1.75
CA LEU A 27 -17.42 15.88 0.97
C LEU A 27 -18.21 16.12 -0.32
N GLY A 28 -19.14 15.23 -0.69
CA GLY A 28 -19.81 15.24 -1.98
C GLY A 28 -18.82 15.11 -3.15
N SER A 29 -19.19 15.63 -4.33
CA SER A 29 -18.36 15.59 -5.54
C SER A 29 -17.23 16.63 -5.59
N LYS A 30 -16.87 17.26 -4.45
CA LYS A 30 -15.78 18.24 -4.45
C LYS A 30 -14.45 17.52 -4.64
N PRO A 31 -13.65 17.88 -5.65
CA PRO A 31 -12.34 17.27 -5.85
C PRO A 31 -11.46 17.60 -4.63
N HIS A 32 -11.13 16.57 -3.86
CA HIS A 32 -10.15 16.67 -2.78
C HIS A 32 -8.77 16.40 -3.38
N ASN A 33 -7.96 17.43 -3.56
CA ASN A 33 -6.60 17.30 -4.10
C ASN A 33 -5.56 16.89 -3.04
N ARG A 34 -5.98 16.29 -1.93
CA ARG A 34 -5.09 15.86 -0.84
C ARG A 34 -4.83 14.36 -0.99
N PRO A 35 -3.57 13.92 -1.20
CA PRO A 35 -3.24 12.51 -1.27
C PRO A 35 -3.54 11.81 0.06
N LEU A 36 -3.89 10.51 0.00
CA LEU A 36 -4.11 9.68 1.17
C LEU A 36 -2.77 9.14 1.69
N PHE A 37 -2.41 9.49 2.93
CA PHE A 37 -1.23 8.97 3.59
C PHE A 37 -1.60 8.17 4.83
N VAL A 38 -0.91 7.05 5.04
CA VAL A 38 -0.94 6.31 6.30
C VAL A 38 0.43 6.37 6.98
N THR A 39 0.43 6.12 8.28
CA THR A 39 1.65 5.91 9.07
C THR A 39 1.78 4.41 9.34
N GLY A 40 2.98 3.88 9.17
CA GLY A 40 3.27 2.47 9.42
C GLY A 40 4.64 2.29 10.05
N TYR A 41 4.97 1.03 10.32
CA TYR A 41 6.28 0.62 10.80
C TYR A 41 6.88 -0.39 9.83
N THR A 42 8.18 -0.28 9.58
CA THR A 42 8.96 -1.29 8.87
C THR A 42 10.34 -1.35 9.49
N ARG A 43 10.88 -2.56 9.69
CA ARG A 43 12.14 -2.79 10.43
C ARG A 43 12.22 -1.99 11.74
N GLU A 44 11.13 -2.03 12.52
CA GLU A 44 10.98 -1.31 13.80
C GLU A 44 11.05 0.23 13.72
N LYS A 45 11.14 0.78 12.51
CA LYS A 45 11.20 2.21 12.25
C LYS A 45 9.86 2.74 11.77
N LYS A 46 9.47 3.87 12.33
CA LYS A 46 8.22 4.56 11.96
C LYS A 46 8.38 5.28 10.62
N VAL A 47 7.51 4.96 9.67
CA VAL A 47 7.35 5.69 8.40
C VAL A 47 6.09 6.55 8.49
N ASN A 48 6.27 7.86 8.60
CA ASN A 48 5.17 8.79 8.89
C ASN A 48 4.24 9.05 7.70
N ARG A 49 4.70 8.83 6.46
CA ARG A 49 3.94 9.15 5.24
C ARG A 49 4.15 8.07 4.19
N ILE A 50 3.25 7.10 4.18
CA ILE A 50 3.12 6.07 3.14
C ILE A 50 1.94 6.48 2.27
N LEU A 51 2.19 6.76 1.00
CA LEU A 51 1.13 7.13 0.05
C LEU A 51 0.32 5.87 -0.31
N ILE A 52 -1.00 5.96 -0.18
CA ILE A 52 -1.92 4.94 -0.71
C ILE A 52 -2.35 5.41 -2.09
N ASP A 53 -1.81 4.76 -3.11
CA ASP A 53 -2.10 5.06 -4.52
C ASP A 53 -2.58 3.79 -5.24
N GLY A 54 -3.89 3.67 -5.40
CA GLY A 54 -4.50 2.57 -6.17
C GLY A 54 -4.30 2.67 -7.68
N GLY A 55 -3.78 3.80 -8.19
CA GLY A 55 -3.43 3.97 -9.59
C GLY A 55 -2.04 3.46 -9.96
N SER A 56 -1.20 3.14 -8.96
CA SER A 56 0.14 2.59 -9.20
C SER A 56 0.10 1.06 -9.29
N THR A 57 0.82 0.50 -10.27
CA THR A 57 0.98 -0.96 -10.42
C THR A 57 2.01 -1.55 -9.45
N VAL A 58 2.88 -0.71 -8.87
CA VAL A 58 3.99 -1.16 -8.01
C VAL A 58 4.16 -0.26 -6.78
N ASN A 59 4.66 -0.84 -5.70
CA ASN A 59 5.11 -0.09 -4.53
C ASN A 59 6.50 0.51 -4.79
N ILE A 60 6.69 1.78 -4.42
CA ILE A 60 7.95 2.50 -4.64
C ILE A 60 8.49 2.99 -3.30
N LEU A 61 9.74 2.64 -3.01
CA LEU A 61 10.49 3.15 -1.88
C LEU A 61 11.56 4.12 -2.39
N SER A 62 11.55 5.36 -1.87
CA SER A 62 12.57 6.34 -2.25
C SER A 62 13.94 5.96 -1.65
N LEU A 63 15.03 6.30 -2.35
CA LEU A 63 16.40 6.08 -1.83
C LEU A 63 16.63 6.82 -0.50
N ARG A 64 15.96 7.96 -0.27
CA ARG A 64 16.01 8.67 1.00
C ARG A 64 15.39 7.85 2.12
N THR A 65 14.20 7.30 1.89
CA THR A 65 13.51 6.45 2.87
C THR A 65 14.32 5.18 3.14
N LEU A 66 14.90 4.55 2.11
CA LEU A 66 15.80 3.40 2.26
C LEU A 66 16.96 3.70 3.24
N LYS A 67 17.58 4.89 3.10
CA LYS A 67 18.66 5.35 4.00
C LYS A 67 18.16 5.62 5.41
N GLU A 68 17.00 6.26 5.57
CA GLU A 68 16.38 6.50 6.89
C GLU A 68 16.01 5.17 7.58
N LEU A 69 15.68 4.14 6.80
CA LEU A 69 15.48 2.77 7.27
C LEU A 69 16.79 2.03 7.58
N GLU A 70 17.96 2.63 7.34
CA GLU A 70 19.29 2.01 7.49
C GLU A 70 19.45 0.70 6.71
N VAL A 71 18.75 0.58 5.57
CA VAL A 71 18.93 -0.56 4.67
C VAL A 71 20.11 -0.26 3.73
N PRO A 72 21.16 -1.08 3.75
CA PRO A 72 22.27 -0.90 2.85
C PRO A 72 21.88 -1.35 1.43
N THR A 73 22.46 -0.70 0.42
CA THR A 73 22.07 -0.91 -0.99
C THR A 73 22.48 -2.27 -1.56
N ASP A 74 23.42 -2.96 -0.91
CA ASP A 74 23.83 -4.33 -1.20
C ASP A 74 22.76 -5.38 -0.84
N GLU A 75 21.83 -5.04 0.05
CA GLU A 75 20.66 -5.86 0.37
C GLU A 75 19.61 -5.83 -0.76
N LEU A 76 19.76 -4.92 -1.74
CA LEU A 76 18.84 -4.83 -2.87
C LEU A 76 19.10 -5.94 -3.88
N SER A 77 18.04 -6.67 -4.22
CA SER A 77 18.05 -7.61 -5.33
C SER A 77 18.10 -6.84 -6.65
N ASN A 78 18.91 -7.32 -7.59
CA ASN A 78 19.07 -6.66 -8.88
C ASN A 78 17.73 -6.66 -9.66
N SER A 79 17.38 -5.52 -10.25
CA SER A 79 16.10 -5.35 -10.94
C SER A 79 16.26 -4.66 -12.29
N ARG A 80 15.52 -5.15 -13.28
CA ARG A 80 15.40 -4.49 -14.59
C ARG A 80 14.15 -3.61 -14.71
N LEU A 81 13.40 -3.43 -13.61
CA LEU A 81 12.16 -2.66 -13.57
C LEU A 81 12.41 -1.21 -14.00
N MET A 82 11.61 -0.73 -14.95
CA MET A 82 11.54 0.67 -15.35
C MET A 82 10.25 1.24 -14.81
N ILE A 83 10.35 2.31 -14.03
CA ILE A 83 9.21 3.03 -13.47
C ILE A 83 8.97 4.23 -14.39
N GLN A 84 7.84 4.26 -15.08
CA GLN A 84 7.47 5.34 -15.98
C GLN A 84 6.32 6.15 -15.39
N GLY A 85 6.52 7.47 -15.30
CA GLY A 85 5.47 8.39 -14.86
C GLY A 85 4.59 8.86 -16.02
N PHE A 86 3.52 9.59 -15.68
CA PHE A 86 2.58 10.16 -16.66
C PHE A 86 3.24 11.11 -17.68
N ASN A 87 4.39 11.71 -17.33
CA ASN A 87 5.16 12.56 -18.23
C ASN A 87 5.98 11.77 -19.27
N GLN A 88 5.76 10.46 -19.37
CA GLN A 88 6.53 9.51 -20.19
C GLN A 88 8.01 9.39 -19.81
N GLY A 89 8.47 10.15 -18.82
CA GLY A 89 9.79 10.00 -18.22
C GLY A 89 9.87 8.70 -17.41
N GLY A 90 10.93 7.95 -17.62
CA GLY A 90 11.17 6.68 -16.94
C GLY A 90 12.48 6.68 -16.17
N GLN A 91 12.48 6.08 -14.99
CA GLN A 91 13.68 5.81 -14.20
C GLN A 91 13.78 4.33 -13.90
N ARG A 92 14.99 3.77 -14.03
CA ARG A 92 15.27 2.40 -13.62
C ARG A 92 15.26 2.30 -12.10
N ALA A 93 14.58 1.29 -11.56
CA ALA A 93 14.68 0.96 -10.14
C ALA A 93 16.12 0.56 -9.79
N LEU A 94 16.63 1.02 -8.65
CA LEU A 94 17.96 0.61 -8.18
C LEU A 94 18.02 -0.89 -7.88
N GLY A 95 16.92 -1.43 -7.37
CA GLY A 95 16.74 -2.84 -7.07
C GLY A 95 15.36 -3.11 -6.48
N ILE A 96 15.16 -4.31 -5.99
CA ILE A 96 13.98 -4.74 -5.25
C ILE A 96 14.40 -5.08 -3.83
N ILE A 97 13.57 -4.71 -2.87
CA ILE A 97 13.72 -5.09 -1.47
C ILE A 97 12.42 -5.70 -0.97
N ILE A 98 12.55 -6.69 -0.09
CA ILE A 98 11.47 -7.21 0.72
C ILE A 98 11.72 -6.69 2.14
N LEU A 99 10.77 -5.91 2.64
CA LEU A 99 10.84 -5.23 3.94
C LEU A 99 10.00 -5.91 5.00
#